data_AF-A0A925NPQ6-F1
#
_entry.id   AF-A0A925NPQ6-F1
#
_cell.length_a   1.000
_cell.length_b   1.000
_cell.length_c   1.000
_cell.angle_alpha   90.00
_cell.angle_beta   90.00
_cell.angle_gamma   90.00
#
_symmetry.space_group_name_H-M   'P 1'
#
loop_
_entity.id
_entity.type
_entity.pdbx_description
1 polymer ?
#
loop_
_entity_poly.entity_id
_entity_poly.type
_entity_poly.pdbx_seq_one_letter_code
_entity_poly.pdbx_strand_id
1 'polypeptide(L)'
;GTADPLTKRFRDGYAAYLERRARPQKGDEINFSQQAGYGGSSGFTRRDSFKATRELELELDAMPEDAAGQTPKSKLPFKTRLMKHLSRWGHIFIPVICSFFLLIGAALWMQTLVHGSGTQGGKAIKEIQKGSSFKSIDKTIEFNVLNDKEVEVICYGKKETIPYVVLSNGLLDATAALEGYFVPRERWYELKDDCIRGADGGALYAASAIEWKVKDGMVRVADYCQKYFQTKGTYPSNSDRWLQQVVSKWTSPITGRAEIIPIKSVSMDVGYAYIFGGADNSKKIEEYLGAGGLWNDEPKAEKCTITCMSVFGTDKSQEGFKSRNFYIHGYDRNAAVMPGATPKNHYYIYLENGDDMTAKKNAAAKQDKEAVDRLMPKRLCLVRSKGEDPFLLKNAGPTLVGAMAGFFLLLWMLIDLPSRIRHEGDRVRLLEILLVPFVLLFGIWHLLRYLG
;
A
#
# COMPACT_ATOMS: atom_id res chain seq x y z
N GLY A 1 -67.14 -10.23 -21.30
CA GLY A 1 -68.17 -11.21 -21.68
C GLY A 1 -67.80 -11.84 -22.98
N THR A 2 -67.21 -13.03 -22.93
CA THR A 2 -67.09 -14.05 -23.99
C THR A 2 -66.47 -15.26 -23.27
N ALA A 3 -67.30 -16.00 -22.54
CA ALA A 3 -66.87 -17.26 -21.96
C ALA A 3 -66.67 -18.24 -23.12
N ASP A 4 -65.43 -18.69 -23.26
CA ASP A 4 -65.01 -19.69 -24.24
C ASP A 4 -65.89 -20.94 -24.08
N PRO A 5 -66.62 -21.41 -25.11
CA PRO A 5 -67.60 -22.51 -25.00
C PRO A 5 -67.01 -23.82 -24.43
N LEU A 6 -65.68 -23.97 -24.44
CA LEU A 6 -64.96 -25.07 -23.80
C LEU A 6 -64.99 -25.04 -22.26
N THR A 7 -64.90 -23.87 -21.63
CA THR A 7 -64.90 -23.76 -20.16
C THR A 7 -66.27 -24.00 -19.54
N LYS A 8 -67.36 -23.63 -20.24
CA LYS A 8 -68.72 -23.92 -19.78
C LYS A 8 -69.01 -25.44 -19.80
N ARG A 9 -68.63 -26.13 -20.89
CA ARG A 9 -68.83 -27.58 -21.01
C ARG A 9 -68.01 -28.39 -20.00
N PHE A 10 -66.79 -27.96 -19.71
CA PHE A 10 -65.95 -28.61 -18.69
C PHE A 10 -66.54 -28.43 -17.29
N ARG A 11 -67.03 -27.22 -16.99
CA ARG A 11 -67.64 -26.90 -15.70
C ARG A 11 -68.95 -27.67 -15.47
N ASP A 12 -69.79 -27.78 -16.50
CA ASP A 12 -71.05 -28.52 -16.43
C ASP A 12 -70.81 -30.04 -16.33
N GLY A 13 -69.78 -30.57 -17.02
CA GLY A 13 -69.36 -31.97 -16.88
C GLY A 13 -68.76 -32.31 -15.52
N TYR A 14 -67.97 -31.40 -14.94
CA TYR A 14 -67.37 -31.57 -13.61
C TYR A 14 -68.38 -31.43 -12.48
N ALA A 15 -69.36 -30.52 -12.61
CA ALA A 15 -70.48 -30.41 -11.68
C ALA A 15 -71.34 -31.69 -11.70
N ALA A 16 -71.64 -32.23 -12.89
CA ALA A 16 -72.36 -33.50 -13.02
C ALA A 16 -71.57 -34.71 -12.50
N TYR A 17 -70.23 -34.67 -12.54
CA TYR A 17 -69.35 -35.66 -11.94
C TYR A 17 -69.41 -35.61 -10.40
N LEU A 18 -69.33 -34.41 -9.82
CA LEU A 18 -69.41 -34.21 -8.37
C LEU A 18 -70.79 -34.56 -7.79
N GLU A 19 -71.88 -34.37 -8.56
CA GLU A 19 -73.24 -34.71 -8.12
C GLU A 19 -73.53 -36.22 -8.16
N ARG A 20 -72.80 -37.03 -8.94
CA ARG A 20 -73.17 -38.44 -9.20
C ARG A 20 -72.39 -39.51 -8.43
N ARG A 21 -71.35 -39.19 -7.63
CA ARG A 21 -70.69 -40.20 -6.77
C ARG A 21 -70.19 -39.65 -5.44
N ALA A 22 -70.32 -40.51 -4.41
CA ALA A 22 -69.71 -40.34 -3.09
C ALA A 22 -68.19 -40.09 -3.22
N ARG A 23 -67.67 -39.20 -2.36
CA ARG A 23 -66.28 -38.72 -2.35
C ARG A 23 -65.28 -39.89 -2.41
N PRO A 24 -64.32 -39.90 -3.35
CA PRO A 24 -63.28 -40.94 -3.38
C PRO A 24 -62.42 -40.89 -2.12
N GLN A 25 -62.00 -42.06 -1.64
CA GLN A 25 -61.10 -42.17 -0.50
C GLN A 25 -59.64 -42.18 -0.97
N LYS A 26 -58.72 -41.84 -0.05
CA LYS A 26 -57.30 -41.76 -0.33
C LYS A 26 -56.75 -43.14 -0.70
N GLY A 27 -56.45 -43.34 -1.99
CA GLY A 27 -55.93 -44.61 -2.54
C GLY A 27 -56.64 -45.09 -3.80
N ASP A 28 -57.77 -44.47 -4.19
CA ASP A 28 -58.49 -44.85 -5.41
C ASP A 28 -57.79 -44.31 -6.67
N GLU A 29 -57.50 -45.18 -7.63
CA GLU A 29 -56.88 -44.82 -8.91
C GLU A 29 -57.96 -44.36 -9.91
N ILE A 30 -58.05 -43.05 -10.17
CA ILE A 30 -59.07 -42.49 -11.05
C ILE A 30 -58.58 -42.53 -12.51
N ASN A 31 -59.06 -43.54 -13.26
CA ASN A 31 -58.71 -43.70 -14.67
C ASN A 31 -59.70 -42.96 -15.59
N PHE A 32 -59.38 -41.71 -15.93
CA PHE A 32 -60.24 -40.84 -16.76
C PHE A 32 -60.39 -41.30 -18.22
N SER A 33 -59.56 -42.24 -18.70
CA SER A 33 -59.60 -42.72 -20.09
C SER A 33 -60.81 -43.62 -20.40
N GLN A 34 -61.45 -44.21 -19.39
CA GLN A 34 -62.59 -45.12 -19.57
C GLN A 34 -63.97 -44.49 -19.25
N GLN A 35 -64.02 -43.29 -18.66
CA GLN A 35 -65.29 -42.67 -18.23
C GLN A 35 -65.78 -41.52 -19.11
N ALA A 36 -65.00 -41.07 -20.09
CA ALA A 36 -65.50 -40.20 -21.15
C ALA A 36 -66.08 -41.05 -22.28
N GLY A 37 -67.26 -41.63 -22.04
CA GLY A 37 -68.08 -42.23 -23.10
C GLY A 37 -68.69 -41.14 -24.00
N TYR A 38 -67.88 -40.31 -24.67
CA TYR A 38 -68.30 -39.39 -25.73
C TYR A 38 -67.16 -39.19 -26.72
N GLY A 39 -67.44 -39.50 -28.00
CA GLY A 39 -66.46 -39.60 -29.06
C GLY A 39 -65.78 -38.29 -29.47
N GLY A 40 -64.60 -38.44 -30.08
CA GLY A 40 -63.84 -37.39 -30.75
C GLY A 40 -62.34 -37.52 -30.51
N SER A 41 -61.61 -38.03 -31.49
CA SER A 41 -60.19 -38.44 -31.44
C SER A 41 -59.16 -37.28 -31.39
N SER A 42 -59.50 -36.13 -30.82
CA SER A 42 -58.54 -35.02 -30.70
C SER A 42 -58.98 -34.05 -29.61
N GLY A 43 -58.29 -34.02 -28.46
CA GLY A 43 -58.59 -32.97 -27.48
C GLY A 43 -58.02 -33.03 -26.06
N PHE A 44 -57.10 -33.93 -25.71
CA PHE A 44 -56.38 -33.82 -24.42
C PHE A 44 -54.89 -34.03 -24.62
N THR A 45 -54.14 -32.94 -24.70
CA THR A 45 -52.68 -32.96 -24.66
C THR A 45 -52.20 -33.27 -23.25
N ARG A 46 -51.21 -34.17 -23.13
CA ARG A 46 -50.51 -34.60 -21.88
C ARG A 46 -50.10 -33.48 -20.91
N ARG A 47 -50.09 -32.22 -21.35
CA ARG A 47 -49.73 -31.04 -20.55
C ARG A 47 -50.83 -30.64 -19.56
N ASP A 48 -52.09 -30.83 -19.93
CA ASP A 48 -53.22 -30.39 -19.10
C ASP A 48 -53.53 -31.39 -17.98
N SER A 49 -53.31 -32.69 -18.22
CA SER A 49 -53.37 -33.74 -17.20
C SER A 49 -52.30 -33.58 -16.12
N PHE A 50 -51.12 -33.05 -16.46
CA PHE A 50 -50.00 -32.86 -15.53
C PHE A 50 -50.16 -31.61 -14.65
N LYS A 51 -50.84 -30.58 -15.18
CA LYS A 51 -51.10 -29.35 -14.44
C LYS A 51 -52.23 -29.55 -13.42
N ALA A 52 -53.28 -30.27 -13.83
CA ALA A 52 -54.38 -30.64 -12.95
C ALA A 52 -53.93 -31.54 -11.77
N THR A 53 -53.03 -32.50 -12.01
CA THR A 53 -52.47 -33.36 -10.94
C THR A 53 -51.61 -32.58 -9.95
N ARG A 54 -50.80 -31.63 -10.43
CA ARG A 54 -49.93 -30.82 -9.57
C ARG A 54 -50.68 -29.78 -8.74
N GLU A 55 -51.74 -29.18 -9.30
CA GLU A 55 -52.62 -28.27 -8.56
C GLU A 55 -53.45 -29.04 -7.51
N LEU A 56 -53.88 -30.27 -7.81
CA LEU A 56 -54.53 -31.16 -6.83
C LEU A 56 -53.58 -31.65 -5.72
N GLU A 57 -52.31 -31.95 -6.02
CA GLU A 57 -51.31 -32.29 -5.00
C GLU A 57 -51.02 -31.11 -4.07
N LEU A 58 -50.95 -29.90 -4.60
CA LEU A 58 -50.77 -28.68 -3.81
C LEU A 58 -52.00 -28.33 -2.97
N GLU A 59 -53.21 -28.57 -3.46
CA GLU A 59 -54.44 -28.43 -2.66
C GLU A 59 -54.55 -29.52 -1.59
N LEU A 60 -54.12 -30.77 -1.86
CA LEU A 60 -54.10 -31.85 -0.87
C LEU A 60 -53.11 -31.59 0.28
N ASP A 61 -51.94 -31.01 -0.03
CA ASP A 61 -50.92 -30.64 0.96
C ASP A 61 -51.32 -29.37 1.77
N ALA A 62 -52.24 -28.56 1.25
CA ALA A 62 -52.72 -27.34 1.90
C ALA A 62 -53.97 -27.55 2.79
N MET A 63 -54.57 -28.75 2.81
CA MET A 63 -55.71 -29.03 3.68
C MET A 63 -55.27 -29.16 5.16
N PRO A 64 -55.93 -28.45 6.09
CA PRO A 64 -55.62 -28.55 7.52
C PRO A 64 -55.93 -29.97 8.04
N GLU A 65 -54.95 -30.58 8.73
CA GLU A 65 -55.06 -31.91 9.34
C GLU A 65 -56.00 -31.90 10.56
N ASP A 66 -57.29 -31.68 10.36
CA ASP A 66 -58.29 -31.85 11.42
C ASP A 66 -59.45 -32.70 10.91
N ALA A 67 -59.27 -34.03 10.98
CA ALA A 67 -60.25 -34.97 11.52
C ALA A 67 -59.87 -36.43 11.24
N ALA A 68 -59.87 -37.21 12.32
CA ALA A 68 -60.00 -38.66 12.39
C ALA A 68 -58.79 -39.53 11.95
N GLY A 69 -58.23 -40.19 12.97
CA GLY A 69 -57.49 -41.44 12.82
C GLY A 69 -56.02 -41.33 13.19
N GLN A 70 -55.69 -41.78 14.41
CA GLN A 70 -54.31 -42.11 14.79
C GLN A 70 -53.74 -43.13 13.79
N THR A 71 -53.02 -42.65 12.79
CA THR A 71 -52.08 -43.45 12.03
C THR A 71 -50.72 -43.34 12.72
N PRO A 72 -49.93 -44.42 12.76
CA PRO A 72 -48.65 -44.40 13.47
C PRO A 72 -47.78 -43.35 12.78
N LYS A 73 -47.24 -42.39 13.54
CA LYS A 73 -46.24 -41.43 13.06
C LYS A 73 -45.12 -42.23 12.40
N SER A 74 -45.18 -42.37 11.08
CA SER A 74 -44.13 -43.02 10.32
C SER A 74 -42.91 -42.16 10.59
N LYS A 75 -41.95 -42.75 11.29
CA LYS A 75 -40.68 -42.09 11.56
C LYS A 75 -40.08 -41.86 10.19
N LEU A 76 -40.25 -40.64 9.64
CA LEU A 76 -39.54 -40.17 8.46
C LEU A 76 -38.10 -40.68 8.62
N PRO A 77 -37.60 -41.50 7.67
CA PRO A 77 -36.33 -42.20 7.84
C PRO A 77 -35.29 -41.17 8.23
N PHE A 78 -34.40 -41.53 9.15
CA PHE A 78 -33.38 -40.63 9.69
C PHE A 78 -32.69 -39.79 8.60
N LYS A 79 -32.46 -40.41 7.43
CA LYS A 79 -31.97 -39.78 6.19
C LYS A 79 -32.76 -38.54 5.75
N THR A 80 -34.09 -38.57 5.75
CA THR A 80 -34.94 -37.41 5.37
C THR A 80 -34.93 -36.30 6.41
N ARG A 81 -34.86 -36.63 7.71
CA ARG A 81 -34.71 -35.62 8.77
C ARG A 81 -33.33 -34.98 8.75
N LEU A 82 -32.30 -35.80 8.52
CA LEU A 82 -30.93 -35.35 8.34
C LEU A 82 -30.81 -34.46 7.09
N MET A 83 -31.42 -34.83 5.96
CA MET A 83 -31.41 -34.02 4.73
C MET A 83 -32.19 -32.71 4.89
N LYS A 84 -33.31 -32.69 5.62
CA LYS A 84 -34.00 -31.43 5.95
C LYS A 84 -33.17 -30.55 6.89
N HIS A 85 -32.50 -31.12 7.89
CA HIS A 85 -31.58 -30.37 8.75
C HIS A 85 -30.35 -29.87 7.99
N LEU A 86 -29.73 -30.69 7.14
CA LEU A 86 -28.61 -30.31 6.28
C LEU A 86 -29.01 -29.27 5.23
N SER A 87 -30.23 -29.32 4.70
CA SER A 87 -30.75 -28.25 3.83
C SER A 87 -30.93 -26.94 4.59
N ARG A 88 -31.41 -27.03 5.84
CA ARG A 88 -31.73 -25.87 6.68
C ARG A 88 -30.49 -25.25 7.35
N TRP A 89 -29.39 -25.98 7.44
CA TRP A 89 -28.13 -25.49 8.01
C TRP A 89 -26.97 -25.50 7.02
N GLY A 90 -27.14 -26.11 5.85
CA GLY A 90 -26.10 -26.26 4.83
C GLY A 90 -25.64 -24.93 4.27
N HIS A 91 -26.52 -23.93 4.21
CA HIS A 91 -26.15 -22.56 3.84
C HIS A 91 -25.25 -21.87 4.88
N ILE A 92 -25.15 -22.39 6.11
CA ILE A 92 -24.22 -21.91 7.15
C ILE A 92 -22.97 -22.78 7.19
N PHE A 93 -23.14 -24.11 7.17
CA PHE A 93 -22.01 -25.04 7.29
C PHE A 93 -21.12 -25.04 6.04
N ILE A 94 -21.68 -24.97 4.83
CA ILE A 94 -20.88 -25.01 3.60
C ILE A 94 -19.93 -23.80 3.52
N PRO A 95 -20.36 -22.55 3.74
CA PRO A 95 -19.44 -21.41 3.76
C PRO A 95 -18.38 -21.48 4.87
N VAL A 96 -18.73 -21.96 6.07
CA VAL A 96 -17.78 -22.10 7.19
C VAL A 96 -16.71 -23.14 6.86
N ILE A 97 -17.12 -24.29 6.30
CA ILE A 97 -16.22 -25.36 5.89
C ILE A 97 -15.34 -24.91 4.71
N CYS A 98 -15.91 -24.23 3.71
CA CYS A 98 -15.12 -23.66 2.60
C CYS A 98 -14.12 -22.60 3.08
N SER A 99 -14.53 -21.71 3.99
CA SER A 99 -13.63 -20.70 4.57
C SER A 99 -12.51 -21.34 5.39
N PHE A 100 -12.81 -22.41 6.13
CA PHE A 100 -11.82 -23.19 6.88
C PHE A 100 -10.82 -23.90 5.95
N PHE A 101 -11.28 -24.57 4.89
CA PHE A 101 -10.41 -25.20 3.90
C PHE A 101 -9.58 -24.19 3.11
N LEU A 102 -10.09 -22.98 2.87
CA LEU A 102 -9.33 -21.91 2.24
C LEU A 102 -8.29 -21.30 3.18
N LEU A 103 -8.59 -21.16 4.47
CA LEU A 103 -7.60 -20.77 5.47
C LEU A 103 -6.50 -21.82 5.60
N ILE A 104 -6.86 -23.10 5.63
CA ILE A 104 -5.89 -24.21 5.60
C ILE A 104 -5.13 -24.22 4.28
N GLY A 105 -5.80 -24.02 3.15
CA GLY A 105 -5.19 -23.98 1.82
C GLY A 105 -4.21 -22.81 1.67
N ALA A 106 -4.56 -21.63 2.17
CA ALA A 106 -3.69 -20.47 2.24
C ALA A 106 -2.52 -20.72 3.19
N ALA A 107 -2.76 -21.31 4.36
CA ALA A 107 -1.71 -21.67 5.31
C ALA A 107 -0.75 -22.74 4.74
N LEU A 108 -1.27 -23.77 4.07
CA LEU A 108 -0.50 -24.82 3.41
C LEU A 108 0.23 -24.29 2.18
N TRP A 109 -0.39 -23.42 1.38
CA TRP A 109 0.25 -22.75 0.25
C TRP A 109 1.42 -21.89 0.74
N MET A 110 1.20 -21.07 1.77
CA MET A 110 2.25 -20.33 2.46
C MET A 110 3.34 -21.27 3.01
N GLN A 111 2.97 -22.40 3.61
CA GLN A 111 3.91 -23.39 4.13
C GLN A 111 4.71 -24.11 3.02
N THR A 112 4.11 -24.38 1.86
CA THR A 112 4.80 -24.95 0.68
C THR A 112 5.70 -23.92 0.01
N LEU A 113 5.35 -22.63 0.00
CA LEU A 113 6.25 -21.56 -0.40
C LEU A 113 7.43 -21.43 0.59
N VAL A 114 7.19 -21.64 1.89
CA VAL A 114 8.24 -21.67 2.94
C VAL A 114 9.19 -22.85 2.78
N HIS A 115 8.71 -24.04 2.40
CA HIS A 115 9.53 -25.24 2.26
C HIS A 115 10.16 -25.40 0.86
N GLY A 116 9.53 -24.84 -0.18
CA GLY A 116 9.99 -24.89 -1.58
C GLY A 116 10.92 -23.75 -1.97
N SER A 117 10.85 -22.61 -1.27
CA SER A 117 11.93 -21.62 -1.32
C SER A 117 13.08 -22.18 -0.48
N GLY A 118 14.21 -22.48 -1.12
CA GLY A 118 15.43 -22.94 -0.45
C GLY A 118 16.05 -21.88 0.46
N THR A 119 15.26 -21.15 1.24
CA THR A 119 15.73 -20.28 2.32
C THR A 119 16.09 -21.18 3.48
N GLN A 120 17.26 -21.83 3.38
CA GLN A 120 18.06 -22.05 4.58
C GLN A 120 18.04 -20.72 5.33
N GLY A 121 17.44 -20.69 6.52
CA GLY A 121 17.52 -19.54 7.42
C GLY A 121 18.99 -19.15 7.49
N GLY A 122 19.33 -18.11 6.74
CA GLY A 122 20.70 -17.86 6.38
C GLY A 122 21.46 -17.59 7.66
N LYS A 123 22.50 -18.40 7.92
CA LYS A 123 23.61 -18.03 8.79
C LYS A 123 24.24 -16.75 8.22
N ALA A 124 23.63 -15.60 8.44
CA ALA A 124 24.01 -14.32 7.83
C ALA A 124 23.61 -13.11 8.70
N ILE A 125 23.70 -13.25 10.03
CA ILE A 125 23.54 -12.13 10.98
C ILE A 125 24.93 -11.78 11.52
N LYS A 126 25.75 -11.08 10.72
CA LYS A 126 27.08 -10.60 11.18
C LYS A 126 27.48 -9.20 10.68
N GLU A 127 26.63 -8.48 9.96
CA GLU A 127 27.05 -7.23 9.30
C GLU A 127 26.58 -5.94 9.96
N ILE A 128 25.36 -5.87 10.51
CA ILE A 128 25.00 -4.76 11.41
C ILE A 128 25.53 -5.13 12.80
N GLN A 129 26.80 -4.80 13.04
CA GLN A 129 27.41 -5.06 14.33
C GLN A 129 26.84 -4.08 15.36
N LYS A 130 26.59 -4.57 16.58
CA LYS A 130 26.33 -3.73 17.74
C LYS A 130 27.34 -2.57 17.78
N GLY A 131 26.84 -1.34 17.86
CA GLY A 131 27.66 -0.13 17.83
C GLY A 131 27.81 0.52 16.45
N SER A 132 27.24 -0.04 15.38
CA SER A 132 27.17 0.65 14.09
C SER A 132 26.31 1.92 14.19
N SER A 133 26.80 3.02 13.63
CA SER A 133 26.14 4.33 13.60
C SER A 133 25.95 4.79 12.15
N PHE A 134 24.75 5.23 11.82
CA PHE A 134 24.39 5.79 10.52
C PHE A 134 23.85 7.21 10.73
N LYS A 135 24.29 8.17 9.93
CA LYS A 135 23.89 9.57 10.07
C LYS A 135 23.46 10.14 8.73
N SER A 136 22.45 10.98 8.73
CA SER A 136 22.10 11.76 7.55
C SER A 136 23.19 12.76 7.23
N ILE A 137 23.33 13.12 5.95
CA ILE A 137 24.39 14.03 5.51
C ILE A 137 24.26 15.42 6.15
N ASP A 138 23.03 15.87 6.42
CA ASP A 138 22.71 17.12 7.13
C ASP A 138 22.88 17.06 8.67
N LYS A 139 23.21 15.88 9.22
CA LYS A 139 23.34 15.61 10.67
C LYS A 139 22.06 15.90 11.47
N THR A 140 20.89 15.73 10.86
CA THR A 140 19.58 15.89 11.53
C THR A 140 19.02 14.57 12.06
N ILE A 141 19.33 13.42 11.43
CA ILE A 141 18.90 12.10 11.87
C ILE A 141 20.11 11.18 12.04
N GLU A 142 20.14 10.42 13.13
CA GLU A 142 21.19 9.44 13.41
C GLU A 142 20.58 8.16 14.00
N PHE A 143 21.04 7.00 13.54
CA PHE A 143 20.66 5.68 14.03
C PHE A 143 21.88 5.00 14.64
N ASN A 144 21.78 4.63 15.91
CA ASN A 144 22.82 3.92 16.66
C ASN A 144 22.30 2.56 17.09
N VAL A 145 22.90 1.48 16.56
CA VAL A 145 22.43 0.12 16.85
C VAL A 145 22.93 -0.31 18.22
N LEU A 146 22.00 -0.40 19.18
CA LEU A 146 22.31 -0.72 20.57
C LEU A 146 22.49 -2.22 20.80
N ASN A 147 21.62 -3.03 20.17
CA ASN A 147 21.62 -4.48 20.26
C ASN A 147 20.89 -5.09 19.03
N ASP A 148 20.59 -6.38 19.07
CA ASP A 148 19.96 -7.10 17.94
C ASP A 148 18.48 -6.76 17.72
N LYS A 149 17.85 -5.99 18.62
CA LYS A 149 16.41 -5.69 18.61
C LYS A 149 16.07 -4.20 18.72
N GLU A 150 16.99 -3.37 19.18
CA GLU A 150 16.77 -1.97 19.49
C GLU A 150 17.84 -1.06 18.87
N VAL A 151 17.38 0.10 18.42
CA VAL A 151 18.20 1.17 17.86
C VAL A 151 17.85 2.47 18.58
N GLU A 152 18.86 3.25 18.93
CA GLU A 152 18.67 4.62 19.36
C GLU A 152 18.55 5.50 18.11
N VAL A 153 17.40 6.14 17.96
CA VAL A 153 17.16 7.14 16.92
C VAL A 153 17.32 8.53 17.54
N ILE A 154 18.16 9.34 16.92
CA ILE A 154 18.36 10.74 17.26
C ILE A 154 17.77 11.56 16.12
N CYS A 155 16.63 12.23 16.35
CA CYS A 155 16.01 13.15 15.40
C CYS A 155 16.10 14.57 15.96
N TYR A 156 16.83 15.46 15.27
CA TYR A 156 17.03 16.85 15.65
C TYR A 156 17.46 17.04 17.12
N GLY A 157 18.26 16.10 17.64
CA GLY A 157 18.75 16.11 19.02
C GLY A 157 17.84 15.41 20.04
N LYS A 158 16.58 15.10 19.72
CA LYS A 158 15.73 14.23 20.54
C LYS A 158 16.15 12.78 20.34
N LYS A 159 16.36 12.06 21.44
CA LYS A 159 16.76 10.65 21.44
C LYS A 159 15.61 9.77 21.86
N GLU A 160 15.40 8.68 21.14
CA GLU A 160 14.39 7.68 21.47
C GLU A 160 14.87 6.27 21.09
N THR A 161 14.68 5.30 21.98
CA THR A 161 15.02 3.91 21.72
C THR A 161 13.82 3.21 21.11
N ILE A 162 14.00 2.64 19.93
CA ILE A 162 12.92 2.10 19.11
C ILE A 162 13.26 0.66 18.73
N PRO A 163 12.27 -0.25 18.70
CA PRO A 163 12.48 -1.60 18.20
C PRO A 163 12.76 -1.58 16.69
N TYR A 164 13.70 -2.41 16.24
CA TYR A 164 13.94 -2.64 14.82
C TYR A 164 13.96 -4.12 14.47
N VAL A 165 13.63 -4.42 13.23
CA VAL A 165 13.69 -5.77 12.67
C VAL A 165 14.45 -5.75 11.35
N VAL A 166 15.31 -6.74 11.14
CA VAL A 166 16.02 -6.96 9.88
C VAL A 166 15.26 -8.02 9.09
N LEU A 167 14.80 -7.66 7.89
CA LEU A 167 14.10 -8.54 6.96
C LEU A 167 15.08 -8.98 5.87
N SER A 168 15.13 -10.29 5.66
CA SER A 168 15.98 -10.98 4.70
C SER A 168 15.28 -11.32 3.38
N ASN A 169 14.06 -10.81 3.18
CA ASN A 169 13.15 -11.14 2.07
C ASN A 169 12.71 -12.62 2.05
N GLY A 170 12.72 -13.31 3.19
CA GLY A 170 12.17 -14.67 3.33
C GLY A 170 10.70 -14.66 3.77
N LEU A 171 9.97 -15.77 3.59
CA LEU A 171 8.59 -15.88 4.07
C LEU A 171 8.47 -15.85 5.61
N LEU A 172 9.53 -16.23 6.33
CA LEU A 172 9.61 -16.07 7.79
C LEU A 172 9.58 -14.58 8.21
N ASP A 173 9.97 -13.69 7.31
CA ASP A 173 9.91 -12.23 7.53
C ASP A 173 8.50 -11.67 7.30
N ALA A 174 7.58 -12.47 6.73
CA ALA A 174 6.21 -12.05 6.46
C ALA A 174 5.42 -11.81 7.75
N THR A 175 5.65 -12.58 8.81
CA THR A 175 5.01 -12.36 10.11
C THR A 175 5.49 -11.05 10.73
N ALA A 176 6.80 -10.80 10.71
CA ALA A 176 7.37 -9.54 11.17
C ALA A 176 6.86 -8.35 10.35
N ALA A 177 6.74 -8.49 9.04
CA ALA A 177 6.17 -7.47 8.16
C ALA A 177 4.68 -7.21 8.43
N LEU A 178 3.91 -8.27 8.70
CA LEU A 178 2.49 -8.16 9.09
C LEU A 178 2.32 -7.50 10.45
N GLU A 179 3.17 -7.82 11.43
CA GLU A 179 3.18 -7.12 12.72
C GLU A 179 3.48 -5.63 12.52
N GLY A 180 4.42 -5.32 11.62
CA GLY A 180 4.79 -3.96 11.24
C GLY A 180 3.62 -3.14 10.70
N TYR A 181 2.76 -3.80 9.91
CA TYR A 181 1.55 -3.21 9.34
C TYR A 181 0.58 -2.63 10.38
N PHE A 182 0.58 -3.17 11.60
CA PHE A 182 -0.26 -2.69 12.71
C PHE A 182 0.45 -1.64 13.59
N VAL A 183 1.72 -1.35 13.35
CA VAL A 183 2.47 -0.34 14.11
C VAL A 183 2.34 1.03 13.43
N PRO A 184 1.80 2.05 14.13
CA PRO A 184 1.74 3.40 13.57
C PRO A 184 3.14 3.97 13.37
N ARG A 185 3.37 4.69 12.25
CA ARG A 185 4.66 5.32 11.89
C ARG A 185 5.84 4.34 11.82
N GLU A 186 5.61 3.15 11.28
CA GLU A 186 6.68 2.26 10.87
C GLU A 186 7.47 2.86 9.69
N ARG A 187 8.80 2.87 9.78
CA ARG A 187 9.68 3.29 8.68
C ARG A 187 10.44 2.10 8.11
N TRP A 188 10.43 2.03 6.79
CA TRP A 188 11.08 1.00 6.01
C TRP A 188 12.33 1.57 5.35
N TYR A 189 13.41 0.84 5.50
CA TYR A 189 14.74 1.23 5.11
C TYR A 189 15.40 0.07 4.38
N GLU A 190 16.01 0.32 3.24
CA GLU A 190 16.85 -0.61 2.51
C GLU A 190 18.30 -0.40 2.95
N LEU A 191 18.95 -1.45 3.46
CA LEU A 191 20.40 -1.43 3.68
C LEU A 191 21.09 -1.85 2.38
N LYS A 192 21.85 -0.93 1.79
CA LYS A 192 22.62 -1.16 0.57
C LYS A 192 23.97 -0.45 0.67
N ASP A 193 25.04 -1.21 0.47
CA ASP A 193 26.42 -0.75 0.68
C ASP A 193 26.61 -0.13 2.09
N ASP A 194 27.24 1.03 2.19
CA ASP A 194 27.43 1.81 3.42
C ASP A 194 26.27 2.78 3.73
N CYS A 195 25.08 2.57 3.13
CA CYS A 195 23.94 3.45 3.32
C CYS A 195 22.64 2.71 3.64
N ILE A 196 21.81 3.37 4.43
CA ILE A 196 20.45 2.97 4.74
C ILE A 196 19.53 3.97 4.02
N ARG A 197 18.76 3.50 3.03
CA ARG A 197 17.85 4.33 2.22
C ARG A 197 16.40 4.10 2.62
N GLY A 198 15.68 5.16 2.96
CA GLY A 198 14.26 5.10 3.25
C GLY A 198 13.44 4.88 1.98
N ALA A 199 12.27 4.24 2.13
CA ALA A 199 11.28 4.14 1.05
C ALA A 199 10.80 5.51 0.54
N ASP A 200 11.04 6.57 1.31
CA ASP A 200 10.68 7.96 1.09
C ASP A 200 11.80 8.78 0.42
N GLY A 201 12.92 8.12 0.08
CA GLY A 201 14.08 8.71 -0.60
C GLY A 201 15.14 9.31 0.33
N GLY A 202 14.88 9.40 1.64
CA GLY A 202 15.90 9.83 2.61
C GLY A 202 17.04 8.83 2.71
N ALA A 203 18.26 9.27 3.07
CA ALA A 203 19.38 8.36 3.27
C ALA A 203 20.20 8.67 4.51
N LEU A 204 20.69 7.61 5.14
CA LEU A 204 21.62 7.65 6.25
C LEU A 204 22.89 6.91 5.85
N TYR A 205 24.03 7.48 6.17
CA TYR A 205 25.33 7.02 5.73
C TYR A 205 26.13 6.54 6.93
N ALA A 206 26.79 5.38 6.79
CA ALA A 206 27.80 4.94 7.75
C ALA A 206 28.99 5.91 7.73
N ALA A 207 29.80 5.92 8.79
CA ALA A 207 30.98 6.79 8.87
C ALA A 207 32.02 6.53 7.75
N SER A 208 32.03 5.31 7.18
CA SER A 208 32.89 4.91 6.06
C SER A 208 32.40 5.38 4.68
N ALA A 209 31.16 5.85 4.57
CA ALA A 209 30.54 6.15 3.29
C ALA A 209 31.27 7.26 2.52
N ILE A 210 31.42 7.09 1.21
CA ILE A 210 32.15 8.04 0.35
C ILE A 210 31.45 9.40 0.24
N GLU A 211 30.15 9.46 0.49
CA GLU A 211 29.33 10.68 0.49
C GLU A 211 29.82 11.69 1.55
N TRP A 212 30.40 11.24 2.66
CA TRP A 212 31.05 12.14 3.63
C TRP A 212 32.20 12.91 3.02
N LYS A 213 33.00 12.29 2.14
CA LYS A 213 34.11 12.96 1.46
C LYS A 213 33.62 14.02 0.47
N VAL A 214 32.51 13.76 -0.22
CA VAL A 214 31.86 14.73 -1.11
C VAL A 214 31.36 15.92 -0.29
N LYS A 215 30.65 15.66 0.82
CA LYS A 215 30.17 16.71 1.73
C LYS A 215 31.32 17.55 2.29
N ASP A 216 32.40 16.93 2.75
CA ASP A 216 33.57 17.66 3.24
C ASP A 216 34.21 18.53 2.15
N GLY A 217 34.20 18.07 0.90
CA GLY A 217 34.60 18.86 -0.26
C GLY A 217 33.69 20.08 -0.47
N MET A 218 32.37 19.89 -0.39
CA MET A 218 31.41 21.00 -0.50
C MET A 218 31.61 22.04 0.60
N VAL A 219 31.79 21.60 1.85
CA VAL A 219 32.03 22.50 2.99
C VAL A 219 33.35 23.26 2.81
N ARG A 220 34.40 22.61 2.30
CA ARG A 220 35.67 23.29 1.99
C ARG A 220 35.50 24.39 0.95
N VAL A 221 34.71 24.13 -0.10
CA VAL A 221 34.38 25.15 -1.12
C VAL A 221 33.59 26.28 -0.47
N ALA A 222 32.58 25.96 0.36
CA ALA A 222 31.79 26.96 1.05
C ALA A 222 32.66 27.87 1.94
N ASP A 223 33.50 27.28 2.80
CA ASP A 223 34.42 28.01 3.68
C ASP A 223 35.36 28.94 2.90
N TYR A 224 35.89 28.46 1.77
CA TYR A 224 36.72 29.27 0.89
C TYR A 224 35.91 30.44 0.33
N CYS A 225 34.73 30.18 -0.22
CA CYS A 225 33.89 31.21 -0.83
C CYS A 225 33.44 32.26 0.19
N GLN A 226 33.14 31.89 1.43
CA GLN A 226 32.83 32.83 2.50
C GLN A 226 34.02 33.73 2.83
N LYS A 227 35.23 33.17 2.99
CA LYS A 227 36.47 33.95 3.20
C LYS A 227 36.79 34.84 2.00
N TYR A 228 36.56 34.34 0.79
CA TYR A 228 36.71 35.10 -0.44
C TYR A 228 35.77 36.31 -0.47
N PHE A 229 34.51 36.11 -0.10
CA PHE A 229 33.53 37.19 0.00
C PHE A 229 33.91 38.22 1.08
N GLN A 230 34.39 37.78 2.24
CA GLN A 230 34.84 38.68 3.31
C GLN A 230 36.01 39.57 2.88
N THR A 231 36.91 39.06 2.03
CA THR A 231 38.11 39.79 1.58
C THR A 231 37.88 40.62 0.32
N LYS A 232 37.04 40.14 -0.62
CA LYS A 232 36.83 40.76 -1.94
C LYS A 232 35.46 41.43 -2.10
N GLY A 233 34.52 41.17 -1.18
CA GLY A 233 33.13 41.65 -1.26
C GLY A 233 32.30 41.02 -2.38
N THR A 234 32.75 39.92 -2.97
CA THR A 234 32.08 39.18 -4.06
C THR A 234 32.46 37.71 -3.99
N TYR A 235 31.62 36.81 -4.48
CA TYR A 235 32.01 35.42 -4.72
C TYR A 235 32.82 35.26 -6.02
N PRO A 236 33.60 34.17 -6.16
CA PRO A 236 34.27 33.84 -7.41
C PRO A 236 33.24 33.64 -8.54
N SER A 237 33.41 34.33 -9.66
CA SER A 237 32.53 34.27 -10.84
C SER A 237 33.28 34.16 -12.17
N ASN A 238 34.62 34.11 -12.12
CA ASN A 238 35.46 33.96 -13.31
C ASN A 238 36.05 32.54 -13.31
N SER A 239 35.76 31.78 -14.37
CA SER A 239 36.21 30.38 -14.52
C SER A 239 37.73 30.25 -14.50
N ASP A 240 38.45 31.12 -15.20
CA ASP A 240 39.92 31.01 -15.32
C ASP A 240 40.60 31.26 -13.98
N ARG A 241 40.12 32.25 -13.22
CA ARG A 241 40.62 32.53 -11.86
C ARG A 241 40.23 31.44 -10.88
N TRP A 242 39.04 30.85 -11.04
CA TRP A 242 38.61 29.71 -10.24
C TRP A 242 39.55 28.54 -10.41
N LEU A 243 39.94 28.20 -11.65
CA LEU A 243 40.88 27.12 -11.95
C LEU A 243 42.28 27.30 -11.34
N GLN A 244 42.66 28.54 -11.03
CA GLN A 244 43.91 28.86 -10.33
C GLN A 244 43.84 28.61 -8.83
N GLN A 245 42.63 28.49 -8.25
CA GLN A 245 42.46 28.27 -6.82
C GLN A 245 42.70 26.80 -6.47
N VAL A 246 43.40 26.56 -5.37
CA VAL A 246 43.63 25.20 -4.86
C VAL A 246 42.31 24.49 -4.56
N VAL A 247 41.30 25.23 -4.06
CA VAL A 247 39.98 24.67 -3.73
C VAL A 247 39.19 24.19 -4.95
N SER A 248 39.52 24.67 -6.16
CA SER A 248 38.86 24.23 -7.39
C SER A 248 39.24 22.81 -7.79
N LYS A 249 40.30 22.26 -7.19
CA LYS A 249 40.75 20.89 -7.41
C LYS A 249 40.42 20.06 -6.19
N TRP A 250 39.77 18.93 -6.40
CA TRP A 250 39.37 18.04 -5.33
C TRP A 250 39.65 16.59 -5.73
N THR A 251 40.00 15.75 -4.76
CA THR A 251 40.32 14.35 -5.04
C THR A 251 39.04 13.53 -4.99
N SER A 252 38.61 13.03 -6.15
CA SER A 252 37.42 12.19 -6.22
C SER A 252 37.61 10.89 -5.43
N PRO A 253 36.65 10.51 -4.57
CA PRO A 253 36.75 9.32 -3.75
C PRO A 253 36.57 8.04 -4.57
N ILE A 254 36.05 8.15 -5.80
CA ILE A 254 35.88 7.02 -6.71
C ILE A 254 37.13 6.82 -7.56
N THR A 255 37.61 7.88 -8.22
CA THR A 255 38.73 7.77 -9.17
C THR A 255 40.10 7.91 -8.50
N GLY A 256 40.15 8.51 -7.30
CA GLY A 256 41.40 8.86 -6.61
C GLY A 256 42.19 9.98 -7.30
N ARG A 257 41.65 10.59 -8.35
CA ARG A 257 42.31 11.63 -9.15
C ARG A 257 41.83 13.00 -8.73
N ALA A 258 42.70 14.00 -8.90
CA ALA A 258 42.32 15.39 -8.76
C ALA A 258 41.42 15.79 -9.94
N GLU A 259 40.19 16.13 -9.64
CA GLU A 259 39.18 16.60 -10.58
C GLU A 259 38.90 18.08 -10.34
N ILE A 260 38.49 18.77 -11.39
CA ILE A 260 38.13 20.18 -11.33
C ILE A 260 36.65 20.28 -10.92
N ILE A 261 36.36 21.09 -9.92
CA ILE A 261 35.00 21.48 -9.56
C ILE A 261 34.56 22.54 -10.58
N PRO A 262 33.59 22.26 -11.47
CA PRO A 262 33.11 23.27 -12.40
C PRO A 262 32.37 24.38 -11.65
N ILE A 263 32.63 25.62 -12.06
CA ILE A 263 31.84 26.78 -11.66
C ILE A 263 31.11 27.32 -12.89
N LYS A 264 29.78 27.43 -12.79
CA LYS A 264 28.96 28.16 -13.77
C LYS A 264 28.70 29.56 -13.23
N SER A 265 28.82 30.57 -14.08
CA SER A 265 28.52 31.95 -13.70
C SER A 265 27.40 32.49 -14.55
N VAL A 266 26.32 32.95 -13.90
CA VAL A 266 25.08 33.36 -14.58
C VAL A 266 24.69 34.76 -14.14
N SER A 267 24.29 35.61 -15.09
CA SER A 267 23.77 36.95 -14.79
C SER A 267 22.38 36.87 -14.18
N MET A 268 22.12 37.68 -13.14
CA MET A 268 20.78 37.90 -12.60
C MET A 268 19.80 38.47 -13.63
N ASP A 269 20.29 39.11 -14.70
CA ASP A 269 19.44 39.69 -15.76
C ASP A 269 18.61 38.63 -16.48
N VAL A 270 19.08 37.37 -16.47
CA VAL A 270 18.35 36.21 -17.01
C VAL A 270 17.15 35.84 -16.11
N GLY A 271 17.18 36.24 -14.84
CA GLY A 271 16.13 36.04 -13.85
C GLY A 271 16.19 34.68 -13.14
N TYR A 272 15.92 34.68 -11.82
CA TYR A 272 15.93 33.45 -11.02
C TYR A 272 14.97 32.38 -11.52
N ALA A 273 13.79 32.78 -12.00
CA ALA A 273 12.79 31.84 -12.50
C ALA A 273 13.31 31.02 -13.69
N TYR A 274 14.15 31.60 -14.55
CA TYR A 274 14.78 30.84 -15.63
C TYR A 274 15.88 29.90 -15.09
N ILE A 275 16.70 30.40 -14.16
CA ILE A 275 17.82 29.63 -13.59
C ILE A 275 17.31 28.43 -12.79
N PHE A 276 16.22 28.58 -12.05
CA PHE A 276 15.71 27.62 -11.08
C PHE A 276 14.28 27.15 -11.38
N GLY A 277 13.97 26.86 -12.65
CA GLY A 277 12.75 26.13 -13.03
C GLY A 277 11.43 26.75 -12.55
N GLY A 278 11.35 28.07 -12.48
CA GLY A 278 10.19 28.84 -12.02
C GLY A 278 10.31 29.44 -10.62
N ALA A 279 11.38 29.15 -9.87
CA ALA A 279 11.62 29.77 -8.57
C ALA A 279 12.12 31.22 -8.72
N ASP A 280 11.30 32.18 -8.33
CA ASP A 280 11.53 33.62 -8.56
C ASP A 280 12.09 34.39 -7.34
N ASN A 281 12.21 33.73 -6.19
CA ASN A 281 12.70 34.33 -4.95
C ASN A 281 13.50 33.34 -4.10
N SER A 282 14.29 33.86 -3.15
CA SER A 282 15.21 33.07 -2.31
C SER A 282 14.53 31.87 -1.64
N LYS A 283 13.33 32.06 -1.05
CA LYS A 283 12.59 30.97 -0.40
C LYS A 283 12.18 29.86 -1.38
N LYS A 284 11.64 30.22 -2.54
CA LYS A 284 11.28 29.23 -3.58
C LYS A 284 12.52 28.54 -4.15
N ILE A 285 13.66 29.23 -4.25
CA ILE A 285 14.92 28.64 -4.70
C ILE A 285 15.38 27.59 -3.69
N GLU A 286 15.35 27.90 -2.40
CA GLU A 286 15.67 26.93 -1.35
C GLU A 286 14.74 25.71 -1.34
N GLU A 287 13.44 25.91 -1.58
CA GLU A 287 12.48 24.81 -1.73
C GLU A 287 12.75 23.97 -2.99
N TYR A 288 13.08 24.62 -4.11
CA TYR A 288 13.42 23.98 -5.38
C TYR A 288 14.69 23.13 -5.27
N LEU A 289 15.78 23.70 -4.73
CA LEU A 289 17.04 23.00 -4.50
C LEU A 289 16.87 21.90 -3.44
N GLY A 290 16.10 22.17 -2.39
CA GLY A 290 15.73 21.17 -1.39
C GLY A 290 15.00 19.98 -2.00
N ALA A 291 14.14 20.17 -2.98
CA ALA A 291 13.47 19.09 -3.70
C ALA A 291 14.39 18.31 -4.65
N GLY A 292 15.68 18.67 -4.76
CA GLY A 292 16.64 18.07 -5.70
C GLY A 292 16.58 18.69 -7.09
N GLY A 293 15.99 19.89 -7.22
CA GLY A 293 15.96 20.65 -8.46
C GLY A 293 17.37 21.03 -8.90
N LEU A 294 17.65 20.89 -10.19
CA LEU A 294 18.92 21.25 -10.81
C LEU A 294 18.76 22.61 -11.49
N TRP A 295 19.77 23.47 -11.42
CA TRP A 295 19.69 24.73 -12.17
C TRP A 295 19.82 24.50 -13.68
N ASN A 296 19.36 25.47 -14.48
CA ASN A 296 19.37 25.33 -15.92
C ASN A 296 20.80 25.17 -16.48
N ASP A 297 20.97 24.25 -17.43
CA ASP A 297 22.24 23.70 -17.92
C ASP A 297 23.30 23.46 -16.82
N GLU A 298 22.88 22.89 -15.69
CA GLU A 298 23.81 22.25 -14.77
C GLU A 298 24.56 21.11 -15.51
N PRO A 299 25.89 21.00 -15.36
CA PRO A 299 26.63 19.89 -15.96
C PRO A 299 26.01 18.55 -15.57
N LYS A 300 26.05 17.59 -16.50
CA LYS A 300 25.51 16.25 -16.25
C LYS A 300 26.10 15.70 -14.95
N ALA A 301 25.22 15.25 -14.06
CA ALA A 301 25.61 14.64 -12.81
C ALA A 301 26.54 13.45 -13.05
N GLU A 302 27.69 13.49 -12.40
CA GLU A 302 28.66 12.40 -12.37
C GLU A 302 28.76 11.85 -10.95
N LYS A 303 29.29 10.63 -10.82
CA LYS A 303 29.30 9.94 -9.53
C LYS A 303 30.26 10.66 -8.57
N CYS A 304 29.76 10.97 -7.39
CA CYS A 304 30.51 11.67 -6.35
C CYS A 304 31.10 13.01 -6.79
N THR A 305 30.52 13.78 -7.70
CA THR A 305 31.09 15.09 -8.09
C THR A 305 30.51 16.25 -7.29
N ILE A 306 31.17 17.41 -7.39
CA ILE A 306 30.72 18.69 -6.83
C ILE A 306 30.57 19.66 -7.99
N THR A 307 29.47 20.40 -8.04
CA THR A 307 29.22 21.47 -9.01
C THR A 307 28.93 22.76 -8.26
N CYS A 308 29.34 23.88 -8.83
CA CYS A 308 29.11 25.20 -8.25
C CYS A 308 28.47 26.14 -9.25
N MET A 309 27.66 27.06 -8.73
CA MET A 309 27.11 28.17 -9.50
C MET A 309 27.26 29.48 -8.74
N SER A 310 27.74 30.50 -9.42
CA SER A 310 27.79 31.88 -8.94
C SER A 310 26.79 32.72 -9.74
N VAL A 311 25.92 33.44 -9.04
CA VAL A 311 24.98 34.37 -9.67
C VAL A 311 25.48 35.80 -9.44
N PHE A 312 25.65 36.56 -10.52
CA PHE A 312 26.19 37.92 -10.48
C PHE A 312 25.18 38.95 -10.97
N GLY A 313 25.19 40.12 -10.36
CA GLY A 313 24.36 41.26 -10.78
C GLY A 313 25.11 42.19 -11.73
N THR A 314 24.52 43.35 -11.99
CA THR A 314 25.12 44.40 -12.83
C THR A 314 26.21 45.22 -12.12
N ASP A 315 26.27 45.14 -10.79
CA ASP A 315 27.29 45.80 -9.97
C ASP A 315 28.69 45.33 -10.37
N LYS A 316 29.63 46.26 -10.58
CA LYS A 316 31.03 45.91 -10.89
C LYS A 316 31.84 45.65 -9.62
N SER A 317 32.78 44.73 -9.71
CA SER A 317 33.84 44.46 -8.73
C SER A 317 35.21 44.58 -9.41
N GLN A 318 36.30 44.53 -8.64
CA GLN A 318 37.66 44.47 -9.20
C GLN A 318 37.91 43.24 -10.09
N GLU A 319 37.00 42.27 -10.04
CA GLU A 319 37.15 40.95 -10.67
C GLU A 319 36.09 40.69 -11.76
N GLY A 320 35.32 41.72 -12.12
CA GLY A 320 34.24 41.63 -13.09
C GLY A 320 32.93 42.11 -12.48
N PHE A 321 31.93 41.24 -12.45
CA PHE A 321 30.64 41.54 -11.82
C PHE A 321 30.58 40.99 -10.39
N LYS A 322 29.90 41.72 -9.51
CA LYS A 322 29.71 41.36 -8.12
C LYS A 322 28.70 40.21 -8.04
N SER A 323 29.18 39.08 -7.56
CA SER A 323 28.36 37.93 -7.19
C SER A 323 28.05 37.96 -5.70
N ARG A 324 26.75 37.87 -5.38
CA ARG A 324 26.24 37.85 -4.01
C ARG A 324 25.63 36.51 -3.60
N ASN A 325 25.41 35.62 -4.57
CA ASN A 325 24.79 34.32 -4.37
C ASN A 325 25.67 33.22 -4.96
N PHE A 326 25.90 32.18 -4.17
CA PHE A 326 26.71 31.04 -4.55
C PHE A 326 26.02 29.74 -4.13
N TYR A 327 25.93 28.79 -5.06
CA TYR A 327 25.23 27.53 -4.87
C TYR A 327 26.19 26.37 -5.10
N ILE A 328 26.06 25.33 -4.29
CA ILE A 328 26.90 24.13 -4.35
C ILE A 328 26.01 22.90 -4.30
N HIS A 329 26.12 22.04 -5.31
CA HIS A 329 25.58 20.70 -5.31
C HIS A 329 26.69 19.67 -5.14
N GLY A 330 26.36 18.59 -4.44
CA GLY A 330 27.17 17.39 -4.40
C GLY A 330 26.33 16.20 -4.79
N TYR A 331 26.95 15.30 -5.54
CA TYR A 331 26.32 14.10 -6.07
C TYR A 331 26.78 12.86 -5.30
N ASP A 332 25.89 11.88 -5.16
CA ASP A 332 26.19 10.62 -4.48
C ASP A 332 26.92 9.63 -5.40
N ARG A 333 27.20 8.43 -4.90
CA ARG A 333 27.83 7.34 -5.67
C ARG A 333 27.04 6.88 -6.90
N ASN A 334 25.77 7.25 -6.98
CA ASN A 334 24.84 6.91 -8.06
C ASN A 334 24.59 8.10 -9.00
N ALA A 335 25.34 9.20 -8.86
CA ALA A 335 25.15 10.43 -9.63
C ALA A 335 23.77 11.08 -9.43
N ALA A 336 23.15 10.89 -8.26
CA ALA A 336 21.98 11.64 -7.82
C ALA A 336 22.40 12.76 -6.87
N VAL A 337 21.63 13.85 -6.78
CA VAL A 337 21.86 14.87 -5.74
C VAL A 337 21.79 14.18 -4.38
N MET A 338 22.73 14.49 -3.48
CA MET A 338 22.80 13.78 -2.20
C MET A 338 21.50 13.95 -1.40
N PRO A 339 20.76 12.87 -1.08
CA PRO A 339 19.57 12.97 -0.25
C PRO A 339 19.92 13.39 1.18
N GLY A 340 19.07 14.23 1.75
CA GLY A 340 19.06 14.60 3.15
C GLY A 340 18.37 13.56 4.03
N ALA A 341 18.12 13.93 5.29
CA ALA A 341 17.46 13.03 6.23
C ALA A 341 15.94 12.92 6.03
N THR A 342 15.35 14.01 5.55
CA THR A 342 13.89 14.12 5.40
C THR A 342 13.46 13.63 4.02
N PRO A 343 12.28 12.98 3.92
CA PRO A 343 11.70 12.58 2.64
C PRO A 343 11.79 13.68 1.58
N LYS A 344 12.22 13.34 0.37
CA LYS A 344 12.28 14.25 -0.79
C LYS A 344 13.17 15.48 -0.63
N ASN A 345 13.87 15.63 0.49
CA ASN A 345 14.81 16.71 0.71
C ASN A 345 16.23 16.26 0.37
N HIS A 346 16.98 17.14 -0.30
CA HIS A 346 18.34 16.93 -0.75
C HIS A 346 19.26 17.97 -0.12
N TYR A 347 20.54 17.61 -0.01
CA TYR A 347 21.55 18.44 0.60
C TYR A 347 22.22 19.33 -0.45
N TYR A 348 22.16 20.63 -0.21
CA TYR A 348 22.81 21.67 -1.01
C TYR A 348 23.40 22.72 -0.07
N ILE A 349 24.39 23.49 -0.52
CA ILE A 349 24.87 24.67 0.21
C ILE A 349 24.50 25.90 -0.61
N TYR A 350 23.75 26.81 0.02
CA TYR A 350 23.43 28.13 -0.52
C TYR A 350 24.10 29.20 0.34
N LEU A 351 24.94 30.01 -0.29
CA LEU A 351 25.58 31.16 0.32
C LEU A 351 24.99 32.46 -0.23
N GLU A 352 24.66 33.38 0.66
CA GLU A 352 24.11 34.69 0.35
C GLU A 352 24.86 35.77 1.14
N ASN A 353 25.44 36.74 0.43
CA ASN A 353 26.15 37.89 1.02
C ASN A 353 27.22 37.52 2.08
N GLY A 354 27.89 36.38 1.92
CA GLY A 354 28.90 35.88 2.86
C GLY A 354 28.39 34.85 3.87
N ASP A 355 27.08 34.70 4.01
CA ASP A 355 26.46 33.81 4.99
C ASP A 355 26.04 32.46 4.38
N ASP A 356 26.16 31.39 5.17
CA ASP A 356 25.62 30.06 4.82
C ASP A 356 24.15 29.97 5.24
N MET A 357 23.26 30.09 4.26
CA MET A 357 21.82 30.06 4.46
C MET A 357 21.31 28.64 4.76
N THR A 358 21.95 27.62 4.18
CA THR A 358 21.64 26.21 4.49
C THR A 358 21.91 25.91 5.97
N ALA A 359 23.06 26.35 6.51
CA ALA A 359 23.38 26.18 7.92
C ALA A 359 22.37 26.87 8.85
N LYS A 360 21.94 28.10 8.51
CA LYS A 360 20.91 28.84 9.25
C LYS A 360 19.57 28.10 9.24
N LYS A 361 19.13 27.60 8.09
CA LYS A 361 17.89 26.80 7.95
C LYS A 361 17.94 25.53 8.79
N ASN A 362 19.05 24.79 8.73
CA ASN A 362 19.22 23.57 9.52
C ASN A 362 19.25 23.84 11.03
N ALA A 363 19.79 24.98 11.46
CA ALA A 363 19.75 25.40 12.86
C ALA A 363 18.32 25.73 13.31
N ALA A 364 17.53 26.41 12.47
CA ALA A 364 16.13 26.71 12.74
C ALA A 364 15.27 25.43 12.81
N ALA A 365 15.46 24.49 11.88
CA ALA A 365 14.73 23.21 11.86
C ALA A 365 14.94 22.38 13.14
N LYS A 366 16.12 22.47 13.77
CA LYS A 366 16.39 21.80 15.06
C LYS A 366 15.56 22.32 16.22
N GLN A 367 14.94 23.49 16.11
CA GLN A 367 14.15 24.09 17.17
C GLN A 367 12.65 23.76 17.08
N ASP A 368 12.19 23.19 15.96
CA ASP A 368 10.78 22.85 15.71
C ASP A 368 10.41 21.48 16.31
N LYS A 369 9.99 21.47 17.58
CA LYS A 369 9.64 20.25 18.32
C LYS A 369 8.50 19.44 17.70
N GLU A 370 7.50 20.09 17.09
CA GLU A 370 6.36 19.39 16.51
C GLU A 370 6.75 18.62 15.24
N ALA A 371 7.65 19.18 14.43
CA ALA A 371 8.21 18.48 13.28
C ALA A 371 9.04 17.25 13.71
N VAL A 372 9.77 17.33 14.82
CA VAL A 372 10.56 16.20 15.36
C VAL A 372 9.66 15.03 15.75
N ASP A 373 8.57 15.28 16.46
CA ASP A 373 7.67 14.23 16.94
C ASP A 373 6.92 13.51 15.80
N ARG A 374 6.65 14.21 14.69
CA ARG A 374 6.07 13.60 13.49
C ARG A 374 7.07 12.72 12.74
N LEU A 375 8.35 13.10 12.74
CA LEU A 375 9.39 12.37 12.03
C LEU A 375 9.87 11.12 12.78
N MET A 376 9.69 11.08 14.11
CA MET A 376 10.12 9.97 14.96
C MET A 376 9.34 8.68 14.64
N PRO A 377 10.02 7.60 14.22
CA PRO A 377 9.37 6.32 13.97
C PRO A 377 9.07 5.58 15.27
N LYS A 378 8.06 4.72 15.28
CA LYS A 378 7.79 3.81 16.42
C LYS A 378 8.36 2.41 16.24
N ARG A 379 8.77 2.09 15.00
CA ARG A 379 9.43 0.84 14.62
C ARG A 379 10.22 1.06 13.34
N LEU A 380 11.39 0.43 13.25
CA LEU A 380 12.19 0.39 12.03
C LEU A 380 12.20 -1.01 11.42
N CYS A 381 12.04 -1.08 10.09
CA CYS A 381 12.23 -2.30 9.32
C CYS A 381 13.38 -2.08 8.34
N LEU A 382 14.45 -2.84 8.52
CA LEU A 382 15.63 -2.83 7.66
C LEU A 382 15.55 -4.00 6.70
N VAL A 383 15.33 -3.73 5.42
CA VAL A 383 15.29 -4.73 4.36
C VAL A 383 16.65 -4.84 3.71
N ARG A 384 17.13 -6.05 3.49
CA ARG A 384 18.37 -6.30 2.75
C ARG A 384 18.04 -6.64 1.30
N SER A 385 18.27 -5.72 0.38
CA SER A 385 18.04 -6.00 -1.04
C SER A 385 19.19 -6.80 -1.64
N LYS A 386 18.86 -7.93 -2.28
CA LYS A 386 19.74 -8.67 -3.21
C LYS A 386 19.28 -8.53 -4.66
N GLY A 387 18.66 -7.41 -5.03
CA GLY A 387 18.28 -7.11 -6.42
C GLY A 387 16.80 -7.21 -6.74
N GLU A 388 15.94 -7.61 -5.80
CA GLU A 388 14.48 -7.47 -5.89
C GLU A 388 14.03 -6.21 -5.16
N ASP A 389 12.91 -5.61 -5.59
CA ASP A 389 12.35 -4.41 -4.93
C ASP A 389 11.96 -4.76 -3.48
N PRO A 390 12.72 -4.26 -2.48
CA PRO A 390 12.52 -4.62 -1.08
C PRO A 390 11.16 -4.15 -0.53
N PHE A 391 10.48 -3.27 -1.25
CA PHE A 391 9.19 -2.71 -0.85
C PHE A 391 7.99 -3.47 -1.41
N LEU A 392 8.21 -4.54 -2.19
CA LEU A 392 7.11 -5.44 -2.58
C LEU A 392 6.41 -6.03 -1.36
N LEU A 393 7.16 -6.43 -0.33
CA LEU A 393 6.61 -6.96 0.92
C LEU A 393 5.76 -5.92 1.68
N LYS A 394 6.20 -4.66 1.66
CA LYS A 394 5.47 -3.51 2.23
C LYS A 394 4.12 -3.28 1.54
N ASN A 395 4.08 -3.47 0.23
CA ASN A 395 2.87 -3.31 -0.59
C ASN A 395 2.00 -4.57 -0.64
N ALA A 396 2.57 -5.74 -0.34
CA ALA A 396 1.84 -7.01 -0.31
C ALA A 396 0.80 -7.06 0.81
N GLY A 397 1.06 -6.41 1.96
CA GLY A 397 0.10 -6.35 3.08
C GLY A 397 -1.27 -5.80 2.67
N PRO A 398 -1.36 -4.55 2.17
CA PRO A 398 -2.60 -3.98 1.64
C PRO A 398 -3.25 -4.84 0.54
N THR A 399 -2.46 -5.38 -0.38
CA THR A 399 -2.98 -6.22 -1.48
C THR A 399 -3.57 -7.52 -0.94
N LEU A 400 -2.94 -8.15 0.05
CA LEU A 400 -3.39 -9.40 0.65
C LEU A 400 -4.65 -9.18 1.50
N VAL A 401 -4.67 -8.12 2.33
CA VAL A 401 -5.85 -7.75 3.11
C VAL A 401 -7.01 -7.36 2.19
N GLY A 402 -6.73 -6.58 1.14
CA GLY A 402 -7.72 -6.19 0.13
C GLY A 402 -8.24 -7.38 -0.69
N ALA A 403 -7.38 -8.32 -1.06
CA ALA A 403 -7.78 -9.55 -1.74
C ALA A 403 -8.64 -10.44 -0.84
N MET A 404 -8.29 -10.57 0.45
CA MET A 404 -9.13 -11.27 1.43
C MET A 404 -10.50 -10.59 1.58
N ALA A 405 -10.52 -9.26 1.72
CA ALA A 405 -11.75 -8.48 1.80
C ALA A 405 -12.65 -8.67 0.56
N GLY A 406 -12.09 -8.52 -0.64
CA GLY A 406 -12.78 -8.71 -1.91
C GLY A 406 -13.28 -10.14 -2.08
N PHE A 407 -12.52 -11.12 -1.61
CA PHE A 407 -12.93 -12.51 -1.62
C PHE A 407 -14.09 -12.79 -0.66
N PHE A 408 -14.07 -12.23 0.56
CA PHE A 408 -15.20 -12.32 1.49
C PHE A 408 -16.46 -11.64 0.95
N LEU A 409 -16.30 -10.50 0.26
CA LEU A 409 -17.40 -9.83 -0.45
C LEU A 409 -17.97 -10.68 -1.58
N LEU A 410 -17.10 -11.36 -2.35
CA LEU A 410 -17.52 -12.24 -3.44
C LEU A 410 -18.24 -13.48 -2.90
N LEU A 411 -17.74 -14.08 -1.83
CA LEU A 411 -18.44 -15.14 -1.10
C LEU A 411 -19.79 -14.67 -0.58
N TRP A 412 -19.85 -13.47 0.00
CA TRP A 412 -21.11 -12.87 0.43
C TRP A 412 -22.10 -12.74 -0.72
N MET A 413 -21.69 -12.18 -1.87
CA MET A 413 -22.56 -12.07 -3.04
C MET A 413 -23.02 -13.44 -3.55
N LEU A 414 -22.13 -14.43 -3.65
CA LEU A 414 -22.47 -15.75 -4.17
C LEU A 414 -23.42 -16.53 -3.25
N ILE A 415 -23.29 -16.35 -1.93
CA ILE A 415 -24.13 -17.05 -0.96
C ILE A 415 -25.46 -16.33 -0.76
N ASP A 416 -25.43 -14.99 -0.70
CA ASP A 416 -26.58 -14.21 -0.25
C ASP A 416 -27.50 -13.74 -1.39
N LEU A 417 -26.94 -13.45 -2.57
CA LEU A 417 -27.72 -13.00 -3.74
C LEU A 417 -28.76 -14.05 -4.20
N PRO A 418 -28.43 -15.36 -4.34
CA PRO A 418 -29.40 -16.35 -4.78
C PRO A 418 -30.55 -16.56 -3.78
N SER A 419 -30.26 -16.40 -2.50
CA SER A 419 -31.27 -16.53 -1.44
C SER A 419 -32.15 -15.30 -1.29
N ARG A 420 -31.63 -14.09 -1.57
CA ARG A 420 -32.44 -12.87 -1.65
C ARG A 420 -33.40 -12.94 -2.85
N ILE A 421 -32.95 -13.47 -3.98
CA ILE A 421 -33.79 -13.72 -5.17
C ILE A 421 -34.95 -14.70 -4.86
N ARG A 422 -34.79 -15.60 -3.88
CA ARG A 422 -35.82 -16.59 -3.50
C ARG A 422 -36.80 -16.12 -2.42
N HIS A 423 -36.74 -14.86 -1.96
CA HIS A 423 -37.63 -14.31 -0.93
C HIS A 423 -37.73 -15.14 0.37
N GLU A 424 -36.65 -15.83 0.77
CA GLU A 424 -36.58 -16.54 2.05
C GLU A 424 -36.31 -15.57 3.21
N GLY A 425 -37.33 -14.79 3.61
CA GLY A 425 -37.50 -14.09 4.90
C GLY A 425 -36.39 -13.18 5.45
N ASP A 426 -36.80 -12.01 5.97
CA ASP A 426 -35.97 -10.94 6.59
C ASP A 426 -35.21 -11.35 7.87
N ARG A 427 -34.35 -12.35 7.80
CA ARG A 427 -33.38 -12.61 8.88
C ARG A 427 -32.08 -11.93 8.50
N VAL A 428 -31.63 -10.98 9.33
CA VAL A 428 -30.28 -10.42 9.26
C VAL A 428 -29.29 -11.57 9.26
N ARG A 429 -28.52 -11.69 8.17
CA ARG A 429 -27.65 -12.86 7.99
C ARG A 429 -26.31 -12.53 8.61
N LEU A 430 -25.79 -13.48 9.38
CA LEU A 430 -24.56 -13.37 10.18
C LEU A 430 -23.36 -12.80 9.40
N LEU A 431 -23.37 -12.96 8.08
CA LEU A 431 -22.35 -12.45 7.16
C LEU A 431 -22.44 -10.94 6.93
N GLU A 432 -23.63 -10.33 6.97
CA GLU A 432 -23.79 -8.86 6.96
C GLU A 432 -23.26 -8.25 8.26
N ILE A 433 -23.54 -8.91 9.39
CA ILE A 433 -23.06 -8.51 10.72
C ILE A 433 -21.53 -8.61 10.80
N LEU A 434 -20.88 -9.49 10.03
CA LEU A 434 -19.41 -9.59 9.99
C LEU A 434 -18.78 -8.67 8.95
N LEU A 435 -19.46 -8.44 7.81
CA LEU A 435 -18.96 -7.56 6.75
C LEU A 435 -18.92 -6.09 7.20
N VAL A 436 -19.96 -5.61 7.86
CA VAL A 436 -20.07 -4.23 8.34
C VAL A 436 -18.92 -3.84 9.30
N PRO A 437 -18.63 -4.58 10.38
CA PRO A 437 -17.49 -4.28 11.25
C PRO A 437 -16.16 -4.51 10.56
N PHE A 438 -16.03 -5.46 9.63
CA PHE A 438 -14.80 -5.62 8.88
C PHE A 438 -14.52 -4.40 7.97
N VAL A 439 -15.52 -3.92 7.24
CA VAL A 439 -15.41 -2.71 6.40
C VAL A 439 -15.20 -1.46 7.26
N LEU A 440 -15.87 -1.35 8.41
CA LEU A 440 -15.65 -0.27 9.37
C LEU A 440 -14.24 -0.30 9.97
N LEU A 441 -13.76 -1.46 10.41
CA LEU A 441 -12.41 -1.62 10.95
C LEU A 441 -11.36 -1.32 9.87
N PHE A 442 -11.57 -1.77 8.64
CA PHE A 442 -10.70 -1.45 7.51
C PHE A 442 -10.73 0.05 7.17
N GLY A 443 -11.90 0.67 7.15
CA GLY A 443 -12.08 2.10 6.91
C GLY A 443 -11.46 2.98 8.01
N ILE A 444 -11.70 2.64 9.28
CA ILE A 444 -11.09 3.30 10.44
C ILE A 444 -9.57 3.13 10.40
N TRP A 445 -9.07 1.94 10.10
CA TRP A 445 -7.64 1.68 9.95
C TRP A 445 -7.03 2.53 8.83
N HIS A 446 -7.69 2.62 7.67
CA HIS A 446 -7.20 3.42 6.55
C HIS A 446 -7.19 4.93 6.86
N LEU A 447 -8.19 5.39 7.61
CA LEU A 447 -8.34 6.78 8.05
C LEU A 447 -7.30 7.14 9.13
N LEU A 448 -7.03 6.26 10.10
CA LEU A 448 -5.97 6.42 11.10
C LEU A 448 -4.57 6.47 10.45
N ARG A 449 -4.35 5.72 9.37
CA ARG A 449 -3.09 5.75 8.61
C ARG A 449 -2.93 7.01 7.76
N TYR A 450 -4.04 7.60 7.29
CA TYR A 450 -3.97 8.84 6.51
C TYR A 450 -3.77 10.06 7.41
N LEU A 451 -4.27 10.00 8.65
CA LEU A 451 -4.17 11.09 9.63
C LEU A 451 -2.88 11.09 10.47
N GLY A 452 -2.18 9.96 10.55
CA GLY A 452 -0.98 9.78 11.39
C GLY A 452 0.29 9.57 10.58
#